data_AF-A0A4Z2GLX2-F1
#
_entry.id   AF-A0A4Z2GLX2-F1
#
_cell.length_a   1.000
_cell.length_b   1.000
_cell.length_c   1.000
_cell.angle_alpha   90.00
_cell.angle_beta   90.00
_cell.angle_gamma   90.00
#
_symmetry.space_group_name_H-M   'P 1'
#
loop_
_entity.id
_entity.type
_entity.pdbx_description
1 polymer ?
#
loop_
_entity_poly.entity_id
_entity_poly.type
_entity_poly.pdbx_seq_one_letter_code
_entity_poly.pdbx_strand_id
1 'polypeptide(L)'
;MMVMMVMMMMMMMMVMMMMMVMMMVMMMMVMMMVMMMVMMMMVMVMVMMMMMMVMMMMMMVMPSHSRMLSLLFLAWLCTGCLAVPMVYYSYSPAVGGGSGTSYSTGGEEGRLTGIRVYEQNNAYITGLQVRYDATWGALIGRAIGTAQELELIDGEVIVQNSFNFYPTHPEAELKLLSGRFNTVGITSVGAHWAGFREQSNSTNVP
;
A
#
# COMPACT_ATOMS: atom_id res chain seq x y z
N MET A 1 -31.56 -18.53 34.75
CA MET A 1 -32.05 -18.00 33.44
C MET A 1 -32.00 -16.48 33.37
N MET A 2 -32.63 -15.75 34.29
CA MET A 2 -32.72 -14.28 34.23
C MET A 2 -31.34 -13.57 34.23
N VAL A 3 -30.38 -14.03 35.04
CA VAL A 3 -29.01 -13.49 35.07
C VAL A 3 -28.27 -13.67 33.74
N MET A 4 -28.41 -14.83 33.08
CA MET A 4 -27.78 -15.05 31.76
C MET A 4 -28.42 -14.16 30.68
N MET A 5 -29.74 -13.94 30.70
CA MET A 5 -30.39 -13.02 29.76
C MET A 5 -29.89 -11.58 29.96
N VAL A 6 -29.72 -11.13 31.21
CA VAL A 6 -29.19 -9.79 31.51
C VAL A 6 -27.74 -9.66 31.04
N MET A 7 -26.88 -10.66 31.27
CA MET A 7 -25.50 -10.65 30.78
C MET A 7 -25.42 -10.64 29.24
N MET A 8 -26.26 -11.42 28.56
CA MET A 8 -26.32 -11.42 27.09
C MET A 8 -26.78 -10.06 26.54
N MET A 9 -27.77 -9.41 27.16
CA MET A 9 -28.20 -8.06 26.77
C MET A 9 -27.09 -7.02 26.97
N MET A 10 -26.36 -7.08 28.09
CA MET A 10 -25.22 -6.19 28.33
C MET A 10 -24.10 -6.40 27.31
N MET A 11 -23.78 -7.66 26.96
CA MET A 11 -22.79 -7.96 25.91
C MET A 11 -23.23 -7.43 24.54
N MET A 12 -24.49 -7.60 24.16
CA MET A 12 -25.01 -7.05 22.89
C MET A 12 -24.96 -5.52 22.87
N MET A 13 -25.27 -4.85 23.98
CA MET A 13 -25.14 -3.40 24.08
C MET A 13 -23.68 -2.93 23.95
N MET A 14 -22.73 -3.62 24.59
CA MET A 14 -21.30 -3.31 24.44
C MET A 14 -20.82 -3.52 23.00
N VAL A 15 -21.24 -4.59 22.34
CA VAL A 15 -20.91 -4.85 20.92
C VAL A 15 -21.48 -3.76 20.03
N MET A 16 -22.73 -3.33 20.22
CA MET A 16 -23.31 -2.23 19.44
C MET A 16 -22.59 -0.91 19.67
N MET A 17 -22.21 -0.59 20.92
CA MET A 17 -21.41 0.60 21.22
C MET A 17 -20.05 0.56 20.53
N MET A 18 -19.35 -0.58 20.55
CA MET A 18 -18.07 -0.74 19.86
C MET A 18 -18.23 -0.58 18.34
N MET A 19 -19.28 -1.15 17.73
CA MET A 19 -19.56 -0.99 16.31
C MET A 19 -19.83 0.47 15.94
N MET A 20 -20.62 1.21 16.73
CA MET A 20 -20.86 2.63 16.52
C MET A 20 -19.58 3.46 16.62
N VAL A 21 -18.73 3.17 17.63
CA VAL A 21 -17.43 3.83 17.78
C VAL A 21 -16.53 3.55 16.57
N MET A 22 -16.45 2.31 16.11
CA MET A 22 -15.66 1.98 14.90
C MET A 22 -16.17 2.68 13.65
N MET A 23 -17.49 2.79 13.46
CA MET A 23 -18.07 3.55 12.35
C MET A 23 -17.74 5.04 12.43
N MET A 24 -17.78 5.65 13.61
CA MET A 24 -17.38 7.05 13.79
C MET A 24 -15.90 7.26 13.49
N VAL A 25 -15.02 6.36 13.95
CA VAL A 25 -13.58 6.43 13.66
C VAL A 25 -13.32 6.29 12.15
N MET A 26 -14.00 5.36 11.48
CA MET A 26 -13.91 5.20 10.02
C MET A 26 -14.37 6.47 9.29
N MET A 27 -15.49 7.07 9.70
CA MET A 27 -15.94 8.33 9.12
C MET A 27 -14.97 9.48 9.35
N MET A 28 -14.35 9.58 10.54
CA MET A 28 -13.33 10.59 10.82
C MET A 28 -12.09 10.40 9.94
N MET A 29 -11.62 9.16 9.75
CA MET A 29 -10.50 8.87 8.85
C MET A 29 -10.83 9.25 7.40
N VAL A 30 -12.03 8.90 6.93
CA VAL A 30 -12.50 9.28 5.59
C VAL A 30 -12.54 10.80 5.45
N MET A 31 -13.08 11.52 6.44
CA MET A 31 -13.11 12.99 6.40
C MET A 31 -11.69 13.58 6.39
N MET A 32 -10.76 13.06 7.19
CA MET A 32 -9.36 13.50 7.16
C MET A 32 -8.71 13.28 5.80
N MET A 33 -8.93 12.12 5.17
CA MET A 33 -8.42 11.84 3.82
C MET A 33 -9.02 12.81 2.78
N VAL A 34 -10.33 13.03 2.83
CA VAL A 34 -11.00 13.99 1.94
C VAL A 34 -10.46 15.40 2.16
N MET A 35 -10.26 15.84 3.41
CA MET A 35 -9.67 17.14 3.70
C MET A 35 -8.24 17.25 3.16
N MET A 36 -7.41 16.21 3.30
CA MET A 36 -6.06 16.20 2.72
C MET A 36 -6.10 16.30 1.19
N MET A 37 -6.98 15.55 0.52
CA MET A 37 -7.15 15.64 -0.94
C MET A 37 -7.61 17.04 -1.37
N VAL A 38 -8.58 17.63 -0.69
CA VAL A 38 -9.05 19.00 -0.96
C VAL A 38 -7.94 20.02 -0.73
N MET A 39 -7.16 19.90 0.34
CA MET A 39 -6.01 20.77 0.59
C MET A 39 -4.96 20.64 -0.52
N MET A 40 -4.64 19.43 -0.96
CA MET A 40 -3.71 19.22 -2.08
C MET A 40 -4.23 19.85 -3.38
N MET A 41 -5.53 19.70 -3.68
CA MET A 41 -6.15 20.35 -4.84
C MET A 41 -6.10 21.88 -4.73
N MET A 42 -6.39 22.45 -3.56
CA MET A 42 -6.31 23.91 -3.35
C MET A 42 -4.88 24.42 -3.50
N VAL A 43 -3.87 23.70 -2.98
CA VAL A 43 -2.46 24.05 -3.16
C VAL A 43 -2.08 23.99 -4.64
N MET A 44 -2.51 22.96 -5.38
CA MET A 44 -2.28 22.90 -6.82
C MET A 44 -2.90 24.08 -7.56
N VAL A 45 -4.15 24.45 -7.24
CA VAL A 45 -4.81 25.62 -7.84
C VAL A 45 -4.06 26.92 -7.50
N MET A 46 -3.64 27.10 -6.25
CA MET A 46 -2.86 28.29 -5.84
C MET A 46 -1.52 28.36 -6.57
N VAL A 47 -0.80 27.24 -6.71
CA VAL A 47 0.46 27.17 -7.46
C VAL A 47 0.23 27.50 -8.94
N MET A 48 -0.82 26.95 -9.55
CA MET A 48 -1.18 27.28 -10.94
C MET A 48 -1.52 28.76 -11.10
N MET A 49 -2.30 29.36 -10.18
CA MET A 49 -2.61 30.78 -10.20
C MET A 49 -1.36 31.65 -10.03
N MET A 50 -0.45 31.29 -9.11
CA MET A 50 0.83 31.97 -8.94
C MET A 50 1.69 31.88 -10.20
N MET A 51 1.77 30.70 -10.83
CA MET A 51 2.49 30.51 -12.10
C MET A 51 1.89 31.34 -13.24
N MET A 52 0.56 31.47 -13.30
CA MET A 52 -0.12 32.35 -14.27
C MET A 52 0.16 33.83 -14.02
N MET A 53 0.19 34.28 -12.76
CA MET A 53 0.54 35.67 -12.43
C MET A 53 1.99 36.00 -12.80
N VAL A 54 2.91 35.08 -12.51
CA VAL A 54 4.32 35.21 -12.93
C VAL A 54 4.44 35.25 -14.45
N MET A 55 3.64 34.46 -15.18
CA MET A 55 3.58 34.48 -16.64
C MET A 55 3.14 35.85 -17.19
N MET A 56 2.07 36.42 -16.64
CA MET A 56 1.59 37.74 -17.07
C MET A 56 2.64 38.83 -16.83
N MET A 57 3.37 38.74 -15.70
CA MET A 57 4.45 39.68 -15.39
C MET A 57 5.65 39.52 -16.34
N MET A 58 6.07 38.27 -16.63
CA MET A 58 7.15 37.99 -17.60
C MET A 58 6.79 38.44 -19.02
N MET A 59 5.53 38.26 -19.45
CA MET A 59 5.08 38.72 -20.78
C MET A 59 5.08 40.26 -20.93
N MET A 60 4.87 40.99 -19.84
CA MET A 60 4.91 42.47 -19.83
C MET A 60 6.35 43.01 -19.91
N VAL A 61 7.33 42.30 -19.35
CA VAL A 61 8.73 42.75 -19.27
C VAL A 61 9.55 42.33 -20.49
N MET A 62 9.20 41.21 -21.14
CA MET A 62 10.04 40.61 -22.20
C MET A 62 9.68 41.10 -23.62
N PRO A 63 10.69 41.35 -24.50
CA PRO A 63 10.49 41.64 -25.93
C PRO A 63 9.72 40.54 -26.65
N SER A 64 8.99 40.89 -27.71
CA SER A 64 8.08 39.96 -28.44
C SER A 64 8.76 38.65 -28.88
N HIS A 65 10.04 38.69 -29.26
CA HIS A 65 10.82 37.51 -29.65
C HIS A 65 11.16 36.57 -28.47
N SER A 66 11.26 37.09 -27.25
CA SER A 66 11.57 36.32 -26.02
C SER A 66 10.32 35.70 -25.38
N ARG A 67 9.12 36.16 -25.77
CA ARG A 67 7.84 35.64 -25.24
C ARG A 67 7.60 34.18 -25.63
N MET A 68 7.98 33.79 -26.84
CA MET A 68 7.88 32.40 -27.28
C MET A 68 8.73 31.45 -26.41
N LEU A 69 9.98 31.85 -26.09
CA LEU A 69 10.86 31.05 -25.25
C LEU A 69 10.33 30.94 -23.81
N SER A 70 9.83 32.05 -23.24
CA SER A 70 9.27 32.07 -21.87
C SER A 70 8.02 31.19 -21.72
N LEU A 71 7.15 31.15 -22.73
CA LEU A 71 5.97 30.28 -22.73
C LEU A 71 6.35 28.80 -22.84
N LEU A 72 7.39 28.47 -23.61
CA LEU A 72 7.90 27.10 -23.71
C LEU A 72 8.52 26.62 -22.38
N PHE A 73 9.31 27.46 -21.71
CA PHE A 73 9.85 27.14 -20.38
C PHE A 73 8.74 26.94 -19.34
N LEU A 74 7.70 27.77 -19.36
CA LEU A 74 6.59 27.63 -18.42
C LEU A 74 5.71 26.41 -18.75
N ALA A 75 5.45 26.12 -20.03
CA ALA A 75 4.78 24.90 -20.42
C ALA A 75 5.53 23.67 -19.92
N TRP A 76 6.86 23.68 -20.01
CA TRP A 76 7.73 22.63 -19.47
C TRP A 76 7.64 22.52 -17.93
N LEU A 77 7.66 23.64 -17.20
CA LEU A 77 7.46 23.67 -15.75
C LEU A 77 6.05 23.22 -15.32
N CYS A 78 5.01 23.63 -16.05
CA CYS A 78 3.62 23.22 -15.84
C CYS A 78 3.39 21.73 -16.17
N THR A 79 4.16 21.14 -17.10
CA THR A 79 4.13 19.69 -17.31
C THR A 79 4.87 18.91 -16.22
N GLY A 80 5.82 19.55 -15.52
CA GLY A 80 6.56 18.93 -14.42
C GLY A 80 5.77 18.77 -13.12
N CYS A 81 4.77 19.63 -12.84
CA CYS A 81 3.97 19.53 -11.60
C CYS A 81 2.97 18.37 -11.59
N LEU A 82 2.76 17.71 -12.75
CA LEU A 82 1.95 16.49 -12.89
C LEU A 82 2.78 15.21 -12.90
N ALA A 83 4.12 15.30 -12.97
CA ALA A 83 5.02 14.16 -12.92
C ALA A 83 5.22 13.67 -11.48
N VAL A 84 4.11 13.31 -10.81
CA VAL A 84 4.20 12.41 -9.67
C VAL A 84 4.37 11.01 -10.27
N PRO A 85 5.42 10.24 -9.92
CA PRO A 85 5.51 8.86 -10.37
C PRO A 85 4.22 8.16 -9.95
N MET A 86 3.45 7.69 -10.93
CA MET A 86 2.14 7.10 -10.71
C MET A 86 2.35 5.75 -10.04
N VAL A 87 2.41 5.74 -8.70
CA VAL A 87 2.50 4.51 -7.93
C VAL A 87 1.10 3.91 -7.88
N TYR A 88 0.81 3.00 -8.82
CA TYR A 88 -0.39 2.18 -8.73
C TYR A 88 -0.25 1.28 -7.50
N TYR A 89 -1.25 1.29 -6.63
CA TYR A 89 -1.34 0.40 -5.49
C TYR A 89 -2.69 -0.29 -5.49
N SER A 90 -2.70 -1.60 -5.26
CA SER A 90 -3.93 -2.36 -5.11
C SER A 90 -3.83 -3.43 -4.05
N TYR A 91 -4.98 -3.86 -3.56
CA TYR A 91 -5.08 -4.86 -2.50
C TYR A 91 -6.02 -5.98 -2.94
N SER A 92 -5.55 -7.21 -2.77
CA SER A 92 -6.34 -8.42 -2.91
C SER A 92 -6.79 -8.90 -1.52
N PRO A 93 -8.12 -9.01 -1.28
CA PRO A 93 -8.65 -9.42 0.02
C PRO A 93 -8.07 -10.73 0.52
N ALA A 94 -7.86 -10.80 1.84
CA ALA A 94 -7.38 -12.02 2.46
C ALA A 94 -8.35 -13.19 2.26
N VAL A 95 -7.82 -14.31 1.77
CA VAL A 95 -8.56 -15.57 1.60
C VAL A 95 -8.29 -16.45 2.82
N GLY A 96 -9.36 -16.90 3.48
CA GLY A 96 -9.30 -17.78 4.65
C GLY A 96 -10.27 -17.37 5.76
N GLY A 97 -10.02 -17.85 6.97
CA GLY A 97 -10.81 -17.57 8.16
C GLY A 97 -10.45 -16.25 8.86
N GLY A 98 -11.39 -15.70 9.63
CA GLY A 98 -11.22 -14.47 10.42
C GLY A 98 -10.59 -14.66 11.81
N SER A 99 -10.22 -15.89 12.19
CA SER A 99 -9.64 -16.20 13.51
C SER A 99 -8.17 -15.77 13.60
N GLY A 100 -7.71 -15.49 14.81
CA GLY A 100 -6.30 -15.20 15.10
C GLY A 100 -5.93 -13.72 15.08
N THR A 101 -4.63 -13.45 15.17
CA THR A 101 -4.01 -12.12 15.16
C THR A 101 -3.66 -11.72 13.73
N SER A 102 -3.87 -10.45 13.39
CA SER A 102 -3.50 -9.92 12.07
C SER A 102 -2.00 -9.79 11.92
N TYR A 103 -1.48 -9.98 10.70
CA TYR A 103 -0.09 -9.72 10.35
C TYR A 103 0.01 -8.96 9.02
N SER A 104 1.18 -8.34 8.83
CA SER A 104 1.64 -7.78 7.56
C SER A 104 3.14 -8.06 7.47
N THR A 105 3.63 -8.53 6.33
CA THR A 105 5.06 -8.79 6.12
C THR A 105 5.83 -7.52 5.78
N GLY A 106 5.12 -6.43 5.44
CA GLY A 106 5.74 -5.14 5.13
C GLY A 106 6.21 -4.40 6.37
N GLY A 107 7.32 -3.68 6.22
CA GLY A 107 7.99 -2.92 7.29
C GLY A 107 9.49 -2.73 7.04
N GLU A 108 10.07 -3.53 6.15
CA GLU A 108 11.46 -3.43 5.71
C GLU A 108 11.51 -2.78 4.32
N GLU A 109 12.38 -1.79 4.14
CA GLU A 109 12.67 -1.25 2.80
C GLU A 109 13.38 -2.33 1.99
N GLY A 110 12.88 -2.62 0.78
CA GLY A 110 13.51 -3.59 -0.10
C GLY A 110 12.55 -4.23 -1.09
N ARG A 111 13.12 -4.93 -2.07
CA ARG A 111 12.37 -5.67 -3.08
C ARG A 111 12.08 -7.07 -2.57
N LEU A 112 10.88 -7.60 -2.83
CA LEU A 112 10.59 -9.00 -2.50
C LEU A 112 11.49 -9.91 -3.35
N THR A 113 12.28 -10.77 -2.70
CA THR A 113 13.24 -11.68 -3.35
C THR A 113 13.02 -13.15 -2.97
N GLY A 114 12.10 -13.44 -2.06
CA GLY A 114 11.81 -14.82 -1.71
C GLY A 114 10.62 -14.98 -0.77
N ILE A 115 10.06 -16.18 -0.77
CA ILE A 115 8.95 -16.60 0.10
C ILE A 115 9.32 -17.95 0.70
N ARG A 116 9.14 -18.07 2.01
CA ARG A 116 9.31 -19.32 2.74
C ARG A 116 8.01 -19.67 3.42
N VAL A 117 7.59 -20.93 3.27
CA VAL A 117 6.35 -21.46 3.84
C VAL A 117 6.69 -22.68 4.70
N TYR A 118 6.12 -22.74 5.89
CA TYR A 118 6.20 -23.88 6.79
C TYR A 118 4.88 -24.61 6.80
N GLU A 119 4.91 -25.92 6.56
CA GLU A 119 3.71 -26.75 6.48
C GLU A 119 3.79 -27.87 7.50
N GLN A 120 2.70 -28.10 8.23
CA GLN A 120 2.52 -29.39 8.88
C GLN A 120 2.15 -30.42 7.81
N ASN A 121 3.02 -31.41 7.64
CA ASN A 121 2.93 -32.42 6.58
C ASN A 121 1.50 -32.93 6.34
N ASN A 122 0.99 -32.76 5.11
CA ASN A 122 -0.35 -33.16 4.65
C ASN A 122 -1.50 -32.51 5.43
N ALA A 123 -1.30 -31.30 5.95
CA ALA A 123 -2.32 -30.63 6.74
C ALA A 123 -2.50 -29.17 6.33
N TYR A 124 -1.76 -28.25 6.94
CA TYR A 124 -1.96 -26.83 6.78
C TYR A 124 -0.66 -26.04 6.93
N ILE A 125 -0.69 -24.81 6.41
CA ILE A 125 0.40 -23.86 6.55
C ILE A 125 0.47 -23.39 8.01
N THR A 126 1.60 -23.63 8.62
CA THR A 126 1.88 -23.33 10.03
C THR A 126 2.56 -21.99 10.20
N GLY A 127 3.36 -21.57 9.21
CA GLY A 127 4.06 -20.29 9.25
C GLY A 127 4.56 -19.84 7.89
N LEU A 128 4.99 -18.58 7.84
CA LEU A 128 5.41 -17.89 6.63
C LEU A 128 6.51 -16.87 6.93
N GLN A 129 7.45 -16.71 6.01
CA GLN A 129 8.40 -15.60 5.95
C GLN A 129 8.48 -15.07 4.52
N VAL A 130 8.74 -13.76 4.41
CA VAL A 130 9.05 -13.10 3.13
C VAL A 130 10.44 -12.52 3.24
N ARG A 131 11.22 -12.64 2.16
CA ARG A 131 12.55 -12.06 2.05
C ARG A 131 12.46 -10.75 1.29
N TYR A 132 13.04 -9.71 1.87
CA TYR A 132 13.26 -8.42 1.23
C TYR A 132 14.75 -8.26 0.99
N ASP A 133 15.14 -8.05 -0.26
CA ASP A 133 16.53 -8.03 -0.73
C ASP A 133 17.32 -9.26 -0.25
N ALA A 134 18.19 -9.08 0.75
CA ALA A 134 19.02 -10.14 1.29
C ALA A 134 18.45 -10.79 2.56
N THR A 135 17.49 -10.16 3.25
CA THR A 135 17.09 -10.51 4.62
C THR A 135 15.72 -11.16 4.69
N TRP A 136 15.63 -12.26 5.44
CA TRP A 136 14.35 -12.87 5.77
C TRP A 136 13.68 -12.09 6.90
N GLY A 137 12.45 -11.65 6.66
CA GLY A 137 11.64 -11.01 7.69
C GLY A 137 11.26 -11.96 8.82
N ALA A 138 10.59 -11.41 9.84
CA ALA A 138 10.14 -12.17 11.00
C ALA A 138 9.24 -13.36 10.62
N LEU A 139 9.36 -14.47 11.35
CA LEU A 139 8.47 -15.62 11.22
C LEU A 139 7.06 -15.23 11.67
N ILE A 140 6.09 -15.35 10.76
CA ILE A 140 4.66 -15.32 11.09
C ILE A 140 4.21 -16.76 11.35
N GLY A 141 3.50 -16.99 12.45
CA GLY A 141 3.03 -18.32 12.83
C GLY A 141 4.14 -19.18 13.45
N ARG A 142 4.29 -20.42 12.98
CA ARG A 142 5.16 -21.44 13.57
C ARG A 142 6.03 -22.11 12.51
N ALA A 143 7.29 -22.35 12.85
CA ALA A 143 8.20 -23.12 12.01
C ALA A 143 8.06 -24.60 12.34
N ILE A 144 7.14 -25.28 11.65
CA ILE A 144 6.95 -26.73 11.76
C ILE A 144 7.38 -27.40 10.45
N GLY A 145 8.09 -28.51 10.57
CA GLY A 145 8.55 -29.29 9.42
C GLY A 145 9.67 -28.62 8.64
N THR A 146 9.88 -29.10 7.41
CA THR A 146 10.86 -28.53 6.49
C THR A 146 10.26 -27.33 5.78
N ALA A 147 11.02 -26.24 5.71
CA ALA A 147 10.61 -25.06 5.00
C ALA A 147 10.58 -25.30 3.48
N GLN A 148 9.49 -24.87 2.83
CA GLN A 148 9.38 -24.78 1.38
C GLN A 148 9.79 -23.37 0.97
N GLU A 149 10.81 -23.26 0.12
CA GLU A 149 11.41 -21.98 -0.25
C GLU A 149 11.27 -21.71 -1.74
N LEU A 150 10.82 -20.51 -2.05
CA LEU A 150 10.88 -19.89 -3.36
C LEU A 150 11.86 -18.72 -3.26
N GLU A 151 12.94 -18.77 -4.02
CA GLU A 151 13.87 -17.65 -4.21
C GLU A 151 13.67 -17.10 -5.61
N LEU A 152 13.50 -15.78 -5.71
CA LEU A 152 13.36 -15.09 -6.98
C LEU A 152 14.75 -14.73 -7.49
N ILE A 153 14.97 -14.92 -8.79
CA ILE A 153 16.20 -14.46 -9.42
C ILE A 153 16.21 -12.93 -9.54
N ASP A 154 17.39 -12.35 -9.82
CA ASP A 154 17.55 -10.90 -9.95
C ASP A 154 16.60 -10.34 -11.02
N GLY A 155 15.76 -9.38 -10.61
CA GLY A 155 14.76 -8.77 -11.48
C GLY A 155 13.48 -9.60 -11.71
N GLU A 156 13.38 -10.83 -11.20
CA GLU A 156 12.15 -11.64 -11.29
C GLU A 156 11.07 -11.15 -10.32
N VAL A 157 9.84 -11.03 -10.81
CA VAL A 157 8.71 -10.46 -10.08
C VAL A 157 7.54 -11.44 -10.04
N ILE A 158 6.76 -11.40 -8.97
CA ILE A 158 5.51 -12.17 -8.87
C ILE A 158 4.36 -11.28 -9.38
N VAL A 159 3.70 -11.73 -10.46
CA VAL A 159 2.60 -11.02 -11.17
C VAL A 159 1.31 -11.85 -11.27
N GLN A 160 1.05 -12.69 -10.27
CA GLN A 160 0.14 -13.85 -10.38
C GLN A 160 -1.38 -13.51 -10.32
N ASN A 161 -2.23 -14.28 -11.03
CA ASN A 161 -3.72 -14.19 -11.09
C ASN A 161 -4.50 -15.40 -10.50
N SER A 162 -3.94 -16.12 -9.55
CA SER A 162 -4.57 -17.26 -8.84
C SER A 162 -4.91 -16.92 -7.37
N PHE A 163 -5.64 -17.78 -6.65
CA PHE A 163 -6.01 -17.56 -5.23
C PHE A 163 -6.68 -16.20 -4.90
N ASN A 164 -7.47 -15.64 -5.82
CA ASN A 164 -8.10 -14.32 -5.66
C ASN A 164 -7.10 -13.15 -5.50
N PHE A 165 -5.86 -13.37 -5.94
CA PHE A 165 -4.79 -12.38 -5.96
C PHE A 165 -4.73 -11.78 -7.36
N TYR A 166 -5.15 -10.52 -7.47
CA TYR A 166 -5.29 -9.81 -8.73
C TYR A 166 -4.70 -8.39 -8.59
N PRO A 167 -3.56 -8.09 -9.23
CA PRO A 167 -3.13 -6.71 -9.38
C PRO A 167 -4.13 -5.96 -10.27
N THR A 168 -4.44 -4.70 -9.94
CA THR A 168 -5.31 -3.88 -10.78
C THR A 168 -4.56 -3.18 -11.92
N HIS A 169 -3.23 -3.28 -11.95
CA HIS A 169 -2.37 -2.69 -12.96
C HIS A 169 -1.39 -3.74 -13.53
N PRO A 170 -1.17 -3.80 -14.86
CA PRO A 170 -0.29 -4.81 -15.47
C PRO A 170 1.17 -4.76 -15.00
N GLU A 171 1.62 -3.58 -14.58
CA GLU A 171 2.99 -3.34 -14.09
C GLU A 171 3.13 -3.50 -12.56
N ALA A 172 2.06 -3.89 -11.88
CA ALA A 172 2.10 -4.07 -10.43
C ALA A 172 2.67 -5.45 -10.07
N GLU A 173 3.61 -5.44 -9.13
CA GLU A 173 4.24 -6.63 -8.57
C GLU A 173 3.83 -6.84 -7.12
N LEU A 174 3.96 -8.07 -6.63
CA LEU A 174 3.72 -8.39 -5.22
C LEU A 174 4.70 -7.63 -4.32
N LYS A 175 4.18 -6.84 -3.38
CA LYS A 175 4.98 -6.07 -2.43
C LYS A 175 5.03 -6.68 -1.05
N LEU A 176 3.90 -7.11 -0.53
CA LEU A 176 3.82 -7.73 0.79
C LEU A 176 2.59 -8.62 0.89
N LEU A 177 2.66 -9.54 1.85
CA LEU A 177 1.55 -10.39 2.25
C LEU A 177 1.00 -9.88 3.58
N SER A 178 -0.31 -10.02 3.75
CA SER A 178 -0.99 -9.73 5.00
C SER A 178 -1.97 -10.84 5.31
N GLY A 179 -2.60 -10.82 6.48
CA GLY A 179 -3.60 -11.82 6.81
C GLY A 179 -3.74 -12.03 8.29
N ARG A 180 -4.07 -13.27 8.67
CA ARG A 180 -4.24 -13.67 10.07
C ARG A 180 -3.56 -15.00 10.36
N PHE A 181 -3.13 -15.17 11.60
CA PHE A 181 -2.57 -16.42 12.12
C PHE A 181 -2.99 -16.64 13.57
N ASN A 182 -3.02 -17.88 14.03
CA ASN A 182 -3.28 -18.22 15.43
C ASN A 182 -2.21 -19.17 15.97
N THR A 183 -2.46 -19.78 17.13
CA THR A 183 -1.53 -20.72 17.77
C THR A 183 -1.33 -22.02 16.98
N VAL A 184 -2.19 -22.29 16.00
CA VAL A 184 -2.16 -23.49 15.16
C VAL A 184 -1.39 -23.21 13.87
N GLY A 185 -1.76 -22.16 13.14
CA GLY A 185 -1.11 -21.80 11.87
C GLY A 185 -1.68 -20.54 11.21
N ILE A 186 -1.43 -20.41 9.91
CA ILE A 186 -1.94 -19.32 9.08
C ILE A 186 -3.43 -19.57 8.81
N THR A 187 -4.27 -18.57 9.08
CA THR A 187 -5.73 -18.68 8.96
C THR A 187 -6.27 -17.91 7.77
N SER A 188 -5.60 -16.86 7.32
CA SER A 188 -5.91 -16.17 6.07
C SER A 188 -4.70 -15.45 5.49
N VAL A 189 -4.67 -15.27 4.17
CA VAL A 189 -3.60 -14.58 3.44
C VAL A 189 -4.20 -13.63 2.40
N GLY A 190 -3.79 -12.37 2.42
CA GLY A 190 -4.06 -11.35 1.41
C GLY A 190 -2.76 -10.85 0.79
N ALA A 191 -2.89 -10.12 -0.32
CA ALA A 191 -1.75 -9.65 -1.10
C ALA A 191 -1.89 -8.17 -1.44
N HIS A 192 -0.75 -7.48 -1.47
CA HIS A 192 -0.67 -6.07 -1.80
C HIS A 192 0.27 -5.89 -2.99
N TRP A 193 -0.19 -5.12 -3.96
CA TRP A 193 0.45 -4.93 -5.25
C TRP A 193 0.81 -3.47 -5.42
N ALA A 194 1.98 -3.20 -5.97
CA ALA A 194 2.28 -1.85 -6.43
C ALA A 194 3.25 -1.82 -7.60
N GLY A 195 3.25 -0.72 -8.35
CA GLY A 195 4.24 -0.47 -9.38
C GLY A 195 5.68 -0.42 -8.84
N PHE A 196 6.66 -0.68 -9.70
CA PHE A 196 8.06 -0.52 -9.36
C PHE A 196 8.37 0.96 -9.09
N ARG A 197 8.92 1.26 -7.93
CA ARG A 197 9.59 2.54 -7.71
C ARG A 197 11.03 2.30 -8.13
N GLU A 198 11.42 2.80 -9.30
CA GLU A 198 12.84 3.08 -9.50
C GLU A 198 13.24 4.03 -8.37
N GLN A 199 14.04 3.55 -7.43
CA GLN A 199 14.93 4.44 -6.71
C GLN A 199 15.83 5.02 -7.79
N SER A 200 15.46 6.17 -8.35
CA SER A 200 16.44 7.02 -8.97
C SER A 200 17.44 7.36 -7.89
N ASN A 201 18.52 6.58 -7.84
CA ASN A 201 19.68 6.93 -7.07
C ASN A 201 20.24 8.16 -7.78
N SER A 202 19.75 9.35 -7.42
CA SER A 202 20.32 10.61 -7.88
C SER A 202 21.63 10.83 -7.12
N THR A 203 22.59 9.93 -7.31
CA THR A 203 23.98 10.19 -7.01
C THR A 203 24.80 9.58 -8.13
N ASN A 204 25.56 10.45 -8.79
CA ASN A 204 26.65 10.16 -9.72
C ASN A 204 26.26 10.07 -11.20
N VAL A 205 26.08 11.24 -11.80
CA VAL A 205 26.54 11.47 -13.18
C VAL A 205 27.83 12.28 -13.07
N PRO A 206 28.96 11.84 -13.66
CA PRO A 206 30.18 12.64 -13.78
C PRO A 206 29.96 13.94 -14.58
#